data_AF-X1JKZ4-F1
#
_entry.id   AF-X1JKZ4-F1
#
_cell.length_a   1.000
_cell.length_b   1.000
_cell.length_c   1.000
_cell.angle_alpha   90.00
_cell.angle_beta   90.00
_cell.angle_gamma   90.00
#
_symmetry.space_group_name_H-M   'P 1'
#
loop_
_entity.id
_entity.type
_entity.pdbx_description
1 polymer ?
#
loop_
_entity_poly.entity_id
_entity_poly.type
_entity_poly.pdbx_seq_one_letter_code
_entity_poly.pdbx_strand_id
1 'polypeptide(L)'
;GCGKSILGRAIMGLLSENVEIGGRIIYKGENLLALCEDRMRQIRGKEIGMMLQNPSTALNPVLTVGEQIAEVYRYHECVGKKEAKKSFPHHYHFLCPWI
;
A
#
# COMPACT_ATOMS: atom_id res chain seq x y z
N GLY A 1 18.16 14.45 -1.89
CA GLY A 1 16.86 15.10 -1.63
C GLY A 1 16.36 15.85 -2.86
N CYS A 2 15.91 15.16 -3.90
CA CYS A 2 15.37 15.78 -5.12
C CYS A 2 13.84 15.66 -5.21
N GLY A 3 13.16 15.44 -4.09
CA GLY A 3 11.68 15.38 -4.05
C GLY A 3 11.03 14.06 -4.46
N LYS A 4 11.77 13.02 -4.87
CA LYS A 4 11.18 11.70 -5.25
C LYS A 4 10.23 11.13 -4.19
N SER A 5 10.65 11.15 -2.92
CA SER A 5 9.83 10.63 -1.82
C SER A 5 8.58 11.50 -1.57
N ILE A 6 8.68 12.81 -1.78
CA ILE A 6 7.54 13.74 -1.67
C ILE A 6 6.55 13.46 -2.81
N LEU A 7 7.03 13.30 -4.04
CA LEU A 7 6.22 12.95 -5.19
C LEU A 7 5.52 11.59 -5.00
N GLY A 8 6.24 10.57 -4.54
CA GLY A 8 5.65 9.27 -4.23
C GLY A 8 4.54 9.37 -3.19
N ARG A 9 4.74 10.15 -2.12
CA ARG A 9 3.70 10.42 -1.12
C ARG A 9 2.52 11.21 -1.69
N ALA A 10 2.75 12.14 -2.62
CA ALA A 10 1.69 12.88 -3.29
C ALA A 10 0.80 11.94 -4.14
N ILE A 11 1.42 11.07 -4.94
CA ILE A 11 0.71 10.06 -5.75
C ILE A 11 -0.13 9.14 -4.84
N MET A 12 0.42 8.75 -3.70
CA MET A 12 -0.28 7.88 -2.74
C MET A 12 -1.29 8.62 -1.87
N GLY A 13 -1.43 9.95 -1.96
CA GLY A 13 -2.28 10.74 -1.07
C GLY A 13 -1.87 10.64 0.41
N LEU A 14 -0.56 10.59 0.70
CA LEU A 14 0.04 10.45 2.03
C LEU A 14 0.83 11.69 2.47
N LEU A 15 0.56 12.83 1.84
CA LEU A 15 1.08 14.13 2.29
C LEU A 15 0.24 14.61 3.47
N SER A 16 0.88 15.33 4.40
CA SER A 16 0.17 15.94 5.53
C SER A 16 -0.77 17.03 5.05
N GLU A 17 -1.86 17.27 5.79
CA GLU A 17 -2.83 18.33 5.50
C GLU A 17 -2.20 19.74 5.41
N ASN A 18 -1.05 19.94 6.05
CA ASN A 18 -0.30 21.21 6.03
C ASN A 18 0.48 21.45 4.73
N VAL A 19 0.36 20.57 3.72
CA VAL A 19 1.05 20.70 2.44
C VAL A 19 0.05 21.13 1.37
N GLU A 20 0.29 22.29 0.77
CA GLU A 20 -0.45 22.72 -0.41
C GLU A 20 0.02 21.96 -1.64
N ILE A 21 -0.93 21.40 -2.39
CA ILE A 21 -0.67 20.68 -3.63
C ILE A 21 -1.39 21.40 -4.77
N GLY A 22 -0.61 21.84 -5.77
CA GLY A 22 -1.15 22.38 -7.02
C GLY A 22 -1.15 21.32 -8.14
N GLY A 23 -2.02 21.52 -9.13
CA GLY A 23 -2.05 20.70 -10.33
C GLY A 23 -2.94 19.46 -10.23
N ARG A 24 -2.60 18.42 -11.03
CA ARG A 24 -3.38 17.18 -11.14
C ARG A 24 -2.46 15.99 -11.30
N ILE A 25 -2.82 14.87 -10.67
CA ILE A 25 -2.14 13.59 -10.86
C ILE A 25 -3.14 12.67 -11.56
N ILE A 26 -2.93 12.41 -12.84
CA ILE A 26 -3.86 11.63 -13.66
C ILE A 26 -3.43 10.17 -13.70
N TYR A 27 -4.31 9.28 -13.26
CA TYR A 27 -4.16 7.84 -13.39
C TYR A 27 -5.43 7.26 -14.02
N LYS A 28 -5.28 6.59 -15.17
CA LYS A 28 -6.41 6.02 -15.94
C LYS A 28 -7.58 7.00 -16.18
N GLY A 29 -7.26 8.29 -16.36
CA GLY A 29 -8.24 9.34 -16.60
C GLY A 29 -8.85 9.96 -15.32
N GLU A 30 -8.55 9.41 -14.14
CA GLU A 30 -8.99 9.95 -12.85
C GLU A 30 -7.91 10.86 -12.24
N ASN A 31 -8.31 12.00 -11.68
CA ASN A 31 -7.40 12.86 -10.92
C ASN A 31 -7.32 12.38 -9.46
N LEU A 32 -6.20 11.75 -9.09
CA LEU A 32 -5.99 11.16 -7.77
C LEU A 32 -6.16 12.17 -6.63
N LEU A 33 -5.81 13.44 -6.85
CA LEU A 33 -5.91 14.49 -5.85
C LEU A 33 -7.35 14.89 -5.51
N ALA A 34 -8.33 14.51 -6.34
CA ALA A 34 -9.74 14.83 -6.15
C ALA A 34 -10.59 13.61 -5.76
N LEU A 35 -9.97 12.45 -5.54
CA LEU A 35 -10.68 11.22 -5.19
C LEU A 35 -11.06 11.21 -3.71
N CYS A 36 -12.22 10.63 -3.40
CA CYS A 36 -12.58 10.29 -2.03
C CYS A 36 -11.72 9.11 -1.52
N GLU A 37 -11.60 8.98 -0.19
CA GLU A 37 -10.79 7.93 0.42
C GLU A 37 -11.20 6.51 0.03
N ASP A 38 -12.50 6.25 -0.18
CA ASP A 38 -12.98 4.93 -0.59
C ASP A 38 -12.47 4.54 -1.99
N ARG A 39 -12.43 5.49 -2.94
CA ARG A 39 -11.85 5.24 -4.27
C ARG A 39 -10.33 5.12 -4.19
N MET A 40 -9.67 5.95 -3.39
CA MET A 40 -8.24 5.84 -3.16
C MET A 40 -7.84 4.49 -2.55
N ARG A 41 -8.63 3.93 -1.64
CA ARG A 41 -8.42 2.59 -1.06
C ARG A 41 -8.47 1.47 -2.10
N GLN A 42 -9.33 1.59 -3.12
CA GLN A 42 -9.40 0.61 -4.20
C GLN A 42 -8.17 0.67 -5.11
N ILE A 43 -7.59 1.86 -5.31
CA ILE A 43 -6.40 2.05 -6.14
C ILE A 43 -5.13 1.61 -5.39
N ARG A 44 -5.00 2.00 -4.12
CA ARG A 44 -3.85 1.63 -3.27
C ARG A 44 -3.83 0.11 -3.05
N GLY A 45 -2.68 -0.51 -3.27
CA GLY A 45 -2.47 -1.94 -3.04
C GLY A 45 -2.98 -2.87 -4.15
N LYS A 46 -4.09 -2.55 -4.83
CA LYS A 46 -4.59 -3.34 -5.97
C LYS A 46 -4.03 -2.89 -7.31
N GLU A 47 -3.91 -1.58 -7.52
CA GLU A 47 -3.48 -1.00 -8.79
C GLU A 47 -2.12 -0.27 -8.68
N ILE A 48 -1.88 0.38 -7.54
CA ILE A 48 -0.65 1.13 -7.26
C ILE A 48 -0.08 0.65 -5.92
N GLY A 49 1.16 0.15 -5.96
CA GLY A 49 1.97 -0.18 -4.78
C GLY A 49 3.16 0.76 -4.66
N MET A 50 3.60 1.02 -3.43
CA MET A 50 4.80 1.80 -3.13
C MET A 50 5.79 0.93 -2.35
N MET A 51 7.03 0.83 -2.84
CA MET A 51 8.14 0.28 -2.06
C MET A 51 8.84 1.40 -1.29
N LEU A 52 8.84 1.30 0.03
CA LEU A 52 9.52 2.27 0.91
C LEU A 52 11.03 2.02 0.92
N GLN A 53 11.81 3.10 1.06
CA GLN A 53 13.27 3.02 1.07
C GLN A 53 13.84 2.22 2.25
N ASN A 54 13.12 2.16 3.37
CA ASN A 54 13.49 1.36 4.54
C ASN A 54 12.31 0.49 5.01
N PRO A 55 12.23 -0.78 4.56
CA PRO A 55 11.10 -1.65 4.85
C PRO A 55 11.00 -2.01 6.34
N SER A 56 12.11 -1.99 7.08
CA SER A 56 12.14 -2.35 8.51
C SER A 56 11.29 -1.44 9.39
N THR A 57 10.98 -0.23 8.92
CA THR A 57 10.10 0.71 9.63
C THR A 57 8.61 0.37 9.53
N ALA A 58 8.23 -0.46 8.56
CA ALA A 58 6.83 -0.85 8.32
C ALA A 58 6.48 -2.22 8.93
N LEU A 59 7.46 -3.00 9.36
CA LEU A 59 7.27 -4.34 9.92
C LEU A 59 7.13 -4.30 11.43
N ASN A 60 6.15 -5.05 11.96
CA ASN A 60 6.00 -5.31 13.38
C ASN A 60 6.81 -6.57 13.77
N PRO A 61 7.88 -6.45 14.57
CA PRO A 61 8.76 -7.57 14.91
C PRO A 61 8.10 -8.62 15.81
N VAL A 62 6.93 -8.33 16.39
CA VAL A 62 6.16 -9.28 17.21
C VAL A 62 5.33 -10.23 16.33
N LEU A 63 5.10 -9.88 15.06
CA LEU A 63 4.29 -10.66 14.13
C LEU A 63 5.17 -11.46 13.16
N THR A 64 4.75 -12.68 12.83
CA THR A 64 5.40 -13.42 11.76
C THR A 64 5.17 -12.76 10.41
N VAL A 65 6.05 -13.00 9.44
CA VAL A 65 5.90 -12.49 8.06
C VAL A 65 4.55 -12.90 7.47
N GLY A 66 4.15 -14.17 7.64
CA GLY A 66 2.87 -14.67 7.16
C GLY A 66 1.65 -13.97 7.79
N GLU A 67 1.74 -13.58 9.06
CA GLU A 67 0.66 -12.84 9.74
C GLU A 67 0.51 -11.42 9.22
N GLN A 68 1.64 -10.75 8.97
CA GLN A 68 1.64 -9.40 8.40
C GLN A 68 1.10 -9.39 6.97
N ILE A 69 1.49 -10.36 6.14
CA ILE A 69 0.95 -10.50 4.77
C ILE A 69 -0.55 -10.84 4.81
N ALA A 70 -0.98 -11.74 5.70
CA ALA A 70 -2.40 -12.07 5.84
C ALA A 70 -3.24 -10.87 6.27
N GLU A 71 -2.69 -9.97 7.08
CA GLU A 71 -3.36 -8.73 7.48
C GLU A 71 -3.60 -7.78 6.30
N VAL A 72 -2.62 -7.62 5.41
CA VAL A 72 -2.77 -6.86 4.15
C VAL A 72 -3.93 -7.42 3.32
N TYR A 73 -3.96 -8.75 3.12
CA TYR A 73 -5.02 -9.40 2.36
C TYR A 73 -6.41 -9.19 3.00
N ARG A 74 -6.46 -9.22 4.33
CA ARG A 74 -7.69 -8.99 5.09
C ARG A 74 -8.26 -7.59 4.88
N TYR A 75 -7.40 -6.57 4.85
CA TYR A 75 -7.83 -5.18 4.66
C TYR A 75 -8.18 -4.85 3.20
N HIS A 76 -7.52 -5.48 2.23
CA HIS A 76 -7.77 -5.20 0.81
C HIS A 76 -8.88 -6.06 0.19
N GLU A 77 -9.11 -7.28 0.69
CA GLU A 77 -10.14 -8.20 0.18
C GLU A 77 -11.34 -8.38 1.13
N CYS A 78 -11.37 -7.69 2.27
CA CYS A 78 -12.45 -7.76 3.26
C CYS A 78 -12.78 -9.19 3.73
N VAL A 79 -11.83 -10.11 3.68
CA VAL A 79 -12.01 -11.53 4.04
C VAL A 79 -11.83 -11.77 5.55
N GLY A 80 -12.39 -12.87 6.05
CA GLY A 80 -12.21 -13.27 7.46
C GLY A 80 -10.78 -13.73 7.78
N LYS A 81 -10.39 -13.67 9.07
CA LYS A 81 -9.04 -14.09 9.53
C LYS A 81 -8.63 -15.50 9.10
N LYS A 82 -9.57 -16.45 9.13
CA LYS A 82 -9.32 -17.86 8.74
C LYS A 82 -9.16 -18.01 7.23
N GLU A 83 -9.86 -17.18 6.47
CA GLU A 83 -9.82 -17.18 5.01
C GLU A 83 -8.54 -16.52 4.50
N ALA A 84 -8.16 -15.36 5.05
CA ALA A 84 -6.88 -14.70 4.74
C ALA A 84 -5.65 -15.61 4.95
N LYS A 85 -5.64 -16.40 6.04
CA LYS A 85 -4.55 -17.38 6.30
C LYS A 85 -4.56 -18.56 5.33
N LYS A 86 -5.70 -18.93 4.75
CA LYS A 86 -5.84 -20.03 3.76
C LYS A 86 -5.57 -19.57 2.33
N SER A 87 -6.00 -18.35 1.99
CA SER A 87 -5.80 -17.75 0.67
C SER A 87 -4.35 -17.36 0.42
N PHE A 88 -3.47 -17.46 1.42
CA PHE A 88 -2.03 -17.41 1.23
C PHE A 88 -1.61 -18.54 0.28
N PRO A 89 -1.24 -18.25 -0.98
CA PRO A 89 -0.96 -19.30 -1.94
C PRO A 89 0.28 -20.07 -1.51
N HIS A 90 0.16 -21.38 -1.29
CA HIS A 90 1.28 -22.29 -0.99
C HIS A 90 2.38 -22.33 -2.07
N HIS A 91 2.21 -21.59 -3.19
CA HIS A 91 3.11 -21.56 -4.35
C HIS A 91 4.19 -20.46 -4.30
N TYR A 92 4.31 -19.68 -3.22
CA TYR A 92 5.45 -18.80 -3.02
C TYR A 92 6.49 -19.47 -2.11
N HIS A 93 7.05 -20.60 -2.56
CA HIS A 93 8.19 -21.27 -1.90
C HIS A 93 9.55 -20.68 -2.30
N PHE A 94 9.56 -19.64 -3.14
CA PHE A 94 10.75 -18.87 -3.50
C PHE A 94 10.38 -17.39 -3.55
N LEU A 95 10.49 -16.72 -2.40
CA LEU A 95 10.84 -15.31 -2.29
C LEU A 95 11.34 -15.08 -0.85
N CYS A 96 12.63 -15.38 -0.67
CA CYS A 96 13.42 -14.99 0.50
C CYS A 96 13.46 -13.45 0.63
N PRO A 97 13.82 -12.94 1.80
CA PRO A 97 13.02 -12.11 2.70
C PRO A 97 12.99 -10.64 2.26
N TRP A 98 12.04 -10.24 1.44
CA TRP A 98 11.87 -8.84 1.04
C TRP A 98 10.39 -8.56 0.78
N ILE A 99 9.91 -7.48 1.41
CA ILE A 99 8.57 -6.85 1.34
C ILE A 99 7.63 -7.27 2.46
#